data_AF-A0A957IEY6-F1
#
_entry.id   AF-A0A957IEY6-F1
#
_cell.length_a   1.000
_cell.length_b   1.000
_cell.length_c   1.000
_cell.angle_alpha   90.00
_cell.angle_beta   90.00
_cell.angle_gamma   90.00
#
_symmetry.space_group_name_H-M   'P 1'
#
loop_
_entity.id
_entity.type
_entity.pdbx_description
1 polymer ?
#
loop_
_entity_poly.entity_id
_entity_poly.type
_entity_poly.pdbx_seq_one_letter_code
_entity_poly.pdbx_strand_id
1 'polypeptide(L)'
;MNINLLTNVLLNPTPEAVWQLQADLLAAGHSLQADEFALLDAFYHYLTAMQANLTSQGYTQLASYLSIGAAGMAVLEGGMAANLSLLQIMREGLTVLSSRQYIKGSTAEIERTIRDSSWFLYRAFWQLSSNTQASLSRDRRRQQLDDLFAPLQDGQTETAVKGILVGRLFQAILIMTLHAASQ
;
A
#
# COMPACT_ATOMS: atom_id res chain seq x y z
N MET A 1 19.82 5.78 -3.27
CA MET A 1 18.43 5.63 -3.73
C MET A 1 18.02 6.83 -4.58
N ASN A 2 17.56 6.63 -5.82
CA ASN A 2 17.07 7.72 -6.67
C ASN A 2 15.67 8.12 -6.20
N ILE A 3 15.60 9.15 -5.35
CA ILE A 3 14.38 9.62 -4.66
C ILE A 3 13.20 9.77 -5.64
N ASN A 4 13.48 10.24 -6.86
CA ASN A 4 12.47 10.46 -7.89
C ASN A 4 11.67 9.20 -8.29
N LEU A 5 12.25 8.00 -8.20
CA LEU A 5 11.57 6.76 -8.60
C LEU A 5 10.69 6.21 -7.49
N LEU A 6 11.14 6.31 -6.24
CA LEU A 6 10.29 6.04 -5.08
C LEU A 6 9.11 7.00 -5.09
N THR A 7 9.36 8.30 -5.28
CA THR A 7 8.30 9.31 -5.46
C THR A 7 7.33 8.92 -6.58
N ASN A 8 7.80 8.37 -7.70
CA ASN A 8 6.92 7.91 -8.77
C ASN A 8 6.05 6.71 -8.36
N VAL A 9 6.59 5.71 -7.67
CA VAL A 9 5.80 4.57 -7.17
C VAL A 9 4.75 5.01 -6.14
N LEU A 10 5.06 6.05 -5.36
CA LEU A 10 4.12 6.62 -4.39
C LEU A 10 3.04 7.47 -5.07
N LEU A 11 3.43 8.39 -5.95
CA LEU A 11 2.49 9.31 -6.58
C LEU A 11 1.74 8.70 -7.76
N ASN A 12 2.27 7.69 -8.43
CA ASN A 12 1.67 7.05 -9.60
C ASN A 12 1.97 5.54 -9.60
N PRO A 13 1.39 4.76 -8.69
CA PRO A 13 1.68 3.34 -8.61
C PRO A 13 1.14 2.59 -9.84
N THR A 14 2.06 2.09 -10.65
CA THR A 14 1.78 1.17 -11.75
C THR A 14 2.75 -0.02 -11.70
N PRO A 15 2.42 -1.18 -12.33
CA PRO A 15 3.35 -2.29 -12.46
C PRO A 15 4.69 -1.86 -13.03
N GLU A 16 4.69 -0.97 -14.02
CA GLU A 16 5.91 -0.46 -14.66
C GLU A 16 6.73 0.39 -13.70
N ALA A 17 6.10 1.23 -12.87
CA ALA A 17 6.80 2.02 -11.86
C ALA A 17 7.48 1.13 -10.80
N VAL A 18 6.79 0.09 -10.32
CA VAL A 18 7.35 -0.87 -9.34
C VAL A 18 8.48 -1.68 -9.98
N TRP A 19 8.30 -2.13 -11.22
CA TRP A 19 9.34 -2.83 -11.99
C TRP A 19 10.61 -1.98 -12.11
N GLN A 20 10.46 -0.70 -12.49
CA GLN A 20 11.58 0.20 -12.65
C GLN A 20 12.29 0.44 -11.30
N LEU A 21 11.54 0.63 -10.22
CA LEU A 21 12.10 0.76 -8.87
C LEU A 21 12.93 -0.48 -8.49
N GLN A 22 12.42 -1.69 -8.72
CA GLN A 22 13.13 -2.93 -8.44
C GLN A 22 14.41 -3.05 -9.27
N ALA A 23 14.35 -2.77 -10.57
CA ALA A 23 15.51 -2.79 -11.46
C ALA A 23 16.61 -1.83 -10.97
N ASP A 24 16.23 -0.62 -10.55
CA ASP A 24 17.18 0.38 -10.10
C ASP A 24 17.76 0.07 -8.71
N LEU A 25 16.99 -0.55 -7.81
CA LEU A 25 17.49 -1.04 -6.52
C LEU A 25 18.55 -2.15 -6.72
N LEU A 26 18.29 -3.08 -7.65
CA LEU A 26 19.23 -4.13 -8.03
C LEU A 26 20.49 -3.55 -8.70
N ALA A 27 20.32 -2.62 -9.64
CA ALA A 27 21.43 -1.98 -10.34
C ALA A 27 22.31 -1.12 -9.40
N ALA A 28 21.71 -0.48 -8.40
CA ALA A 28 22.41 0.29 -7.39
C ALA A 28 23.14 -0.59 -6.35
N GLY A 29 23.11 -1.92 -6.49
CA GLY A 29 23.76 -2.86 -5.58
C GLY A 29 23.23 -2.77 -4.15
N HIS A 30 22.01 -2.29 -3.95
CA HIS A 30 21.44 -2.22 -2.61
C HIS A 30 21.21 -3.64 -2.10
N SER A 31 21.79 -3.96 -0.94
CA SER A 31 21.54 -5.20 -0.22
C SER A 31 20.20 -5.12 0.51
N LEU A 32 19.11 -4.94 -0.24
CA LEU A 32 17.79 -5.21 0.30
C LEU A 32 17.76 -6.68 0.74
N GLN A 33 17.14 -6.95 1.88
CA GLN A 33 16.95 -8.33 2.33
C GLN A 33 15.83 -8.97 1.50
N ALA A 34 15.67 -10.29 1.68
CA ALA A 34 14.65 -11.05 0.97
C ALA A 34 13.23 -10.52 1.23
N ASP A 35 12.99 -9.96 2.41
CA ASP A 35 11.68 -9.45 2.82
C ASP A 35 11.29 -8.16 2.07
N GLU A 36 12.23 -7.26 1.78
CA GLU A 36 11.95 -6.04 1.00
C GLU A 36 11.68 -6.35 -0.47
N PHE A 37 12.37 -7.33 -1.05
CA PHE A 37 12.04 -7.80 -2.40
C PHE A 37 10.69 -8.51 -2.45
N ALA A 38 10.36 -9.32 -1.43
CA ALA A 38 9.04 -9.94 -1.34
C ALA A 38 7.91 -8.90 -1.27
N LEU A 39 8.16 -7.74 -0.65
CA LEU A 39 7.21 -6.62 -0.62
C LEU A 39 7.02 -6.00 -2.00
N LEU A 40 8.11 -5.75 -2.75
CA LEU A 40 8.04 -5.23 -4.12
C LEU A 40 7.31 -6.21 -5.04
N ASP A 41 7.64 -7.50 -4.95
CA ASP A 41 6.98 -8.56 -5.71
C ASP A 41 5.48 -8.60 -5.41
N ALA A 42 5.09 -8.57 -4.13
CA ALA A 42 3.67 -8.58 -3.74
C ALA A 42 2.93 -7.34 -4.26
N PHE A 43 3.57 -6.15 -4.24
CA PHE A 43 2.96 -4.94 -4.76
C PHE A 43 2.80 -4.96 -6.28
N TYR A 44 3.81 -5.44 -7.00
CA TYR A 44 3.76 -5.63 -8.45
C TYR A 44 2.62 -6.56 -8.87
N HIS A 45 2.49 -7.73 -8.20
CA HIS A 45 1.42 -8.68 -8.47
C HIS A 45 0.04 -8.10 -8.15
N TYR A 46 -0.08 -7.34 -7.06
CA TYR A 46 -1.31 -6.64 -6.71
C TYR A 46 -1.73 -5.68 -7.83
N LEU A 47 -0.84 -4.77 -8.26
CA LEU A 47 -1.16 -3.79 -9.30
C LEU A 47 -1.49 -4.46 -10.64
N THR A 48 -0.74 -5.51 -11.01
CA THR A 48 -0.98 -6.28 -12.24
C THR A 48 -2.35 -6.97 -12.21
N ALA A 49 -2.71 -7.59 -11.09
CA ALA A 49 -4.01 -8.23 -10.93
C ALA A 49 -5.15 -7.21 -10.96
N MET A 50 -4.99 -6.04 -10.33
CA MET A 50 -5.98 -4.96 -10.41
C MET A 50 -6.11 -4.41 -11.84
N GLN A 51 -5.01 -4.24 -12.57
CA GLN A 51 -5.00 -3.77 -13.96
C GLN A 51 -5.70 -4.77 -14.91
N ALA A 52 -5.48 -6.07 -14.71
CA ALA A 52 -6.07 -7.12 -15.53
C ALA A 52 -7.57 -7.29 -15.30
N ASN A 53 -8.04 -7.05 -14.07
CA ASN A 53 -9.42 -7.33 -13.67
C ASN A 53 -10.33 -6.09 -13.64
N LEU A 54 -9.77 -4.89 -13.63
CA LEU A 54 -10.54 -3.65 -13.75
C LEU A 54 -10.68 -3.23 -15.21
N THR A 55 -11.74 -2.47 -15.50
CA THR A 55 -11.82 -1.73 -16.76
C THR A 55 -10.70 -0.68 -16.81
N SER A 56 -10.31 -0.25 -18.01
CA SER A 56 -9.32 0.83 -18.18
C SER A 56 -9.69 2.11 -17.39
N GLN A 57 -10.98 2.44 -17.31
CA GLN A 57 -11.48 3.56 -16.50
C GLN A 57 -11.36 3.27 -15.00
N GLY A 58 -11.75 2.07 -14.55
CA GLY A 58 -11.62 1.66 -13.15
C GLY A 58 -10.17 1.62 -12.67
N TYR A 59 -9.24 1.18 -13.51
CA TYR A 59 -7.81 1.18 -13.19
C TYR A 59 -7.23 2.60 -13.14
N THR A 60 -7.57 3.46 -14.11
CA THR A 60 -7.19 4.88 -14.08
C THR A 60 -7.69 5.56 -12.80
N GLN A 61 -8.91 5.26 -12.40
CA GLN A 61 -9.50 5.83 -11.19
C GLN A 61 -8.81 5.30 -9.91
N LEU A 62 -8.53 4.00 -9.83
CA LEU A 62 -7.70 3.43 -8.76
C LEU A 62 -6.36 4.15 -8.66
N ALA A 63 -5.64 4.27 -9.79
CA ALA A 63 -4.35 4.96 -9.84
C ALA A 63 -4.47 6.41 -9.36
N SER A 64 -5.48 7.15 -9.83
CA SER A 64 -5.75 8.52 -9.37
C SER A 64 -6.01 8.61 -7.86
N TYR A 65 -6.79 7.68 -7.30
CA TYR A 65 -7.02 7.65 -5.86
C TYR A 65 -5.76 7.31 -5.09
N LEU A 66 -4.86 6.51 -5.65
CA LEU A 66 -3.54 6.21 -5.09
C LEU A 66 -2.54 7.37 -5.27
N SER A 67 -2.71 8.23 -6.26
CA SER A 67 -1.93 9.46 -6.42
C SER A 67 -2.28 10.52 -5.35
N ILE A 68 -3.56 10.81 -5.16
CA ILE A 68 -4.02 11.95 -4.33
C ILE A 68 -3.57 11.84 -2.88
N GLY A 69 -3.84 10.72 -2.22
CA GLY A 69 -3.38 10.47 -0.85
C GLY A 69 -1.88 10.23 -0.69
N ALA A 70 -1.11 9.99 -1.77
CA ALA A 70 0.34 9.88 -1.67
C ALA A 70 0.99 11.26 -1.60
N ALA A 71 0.40 12.26 -2.25
CA ALA A 71 0.75 13.66 -2.02
C ALA A 71 0.54 14.05 -0.54
N GLY A 72 -0.51 13.51 0.11
CA GLY A 72 -0.72 13.67 1.56
C GLY A 72 0.37 13.00 2.43
N MET A 73 0.89 11.84 2.00
CA MET A 73 2.00 11.16 2.69
C MET A 73 3.35 11.87 2.48
N ALA A 74 3.62 12.43 1.29
CA ALA A 74 4.86 13.16 1.00
C ALA A 74 4.99 14.47 1.82
N VAL A 75 3.86 15.10 2.20
CA VAL A 75 3.86 16.27 3.10
C VAL A 75 4.37 15.90 4.51
N LEU A 76 4.25 14.65 4.94
CA LEU A 76 4.74 14.19 6.25
C LEU A 76 6.28 14.09 6.30
N GLU A 77 6.98 14.00 5.17
CA GLU A 77 8.45 14.02 5.12
C GLU A 77 9.02 15.42 5.45
N GLY A 78 8.21 16.48 5.36
CA GLY A 78 8.62 17.88 5.55
C GLY A 78 8.66 18.38 7.00
N GLY A 79 8.22 17.58 7.97
CA GLY A 79 8.32 17.91 9.39
C GLY A 79 6.97 17.99 10.13
N MET A 80 7.02 17.45 11.36
CA MET A 80 6.06 17.48 12.46
C MET A 80 4.93 16.43 12.50
N ALA A 81 4.89 15.78 13.67
CA ALA A 81 3.78 15.14 14.37
C ALA A 81 3.37 13.72 13.93
N ALA A 82 4.06 12.76 14.55
CA ALA A 82 3.78 11.32 14.65
C ALA A 82 2.44 10.96 15.34
N ASN A 83 1.34 11.67 15.09
CA ASN A 83 0.03 11.36 15.68
C ASN A 83 -1.19 11.64 14.79
N LEU A 84 -1.01 12.17 13.58
CA LEU A 84 -2.06 12.09 12.57
C LEU A 84 -2.06 10.65 12.06
N SER A 85 -2.88 9.82 12.71
CA SER A 85 -2.96 8.39 12.43
C SER A 85 -3.07 8.18 10.92
N LEU A 86 -2.23 7.32 10.36
CA LEU A 86 -2.32 6.85 8.97
C LEU A 86 -3.78 6.54 8.60
N LEU A 87 -4.55 6.02 9.57
CA LEU A 87 -5.99 5.82 9.57
C LEU A 87 -6.84 7.06 9.25
N GLN A 88 -6.54 8.25 9.77
CA GLN A 88 -7.26 9.50 9.45
C GLN A 88 -7.01 9.96 8.02
N ILE A 89 -5.76 9.91 7.55
CA ILE A 89 -5.40 10.26 6.16
C ILE A 89 -6.03 9.26 5.19
N MET A 90 -6.06 7.97 5.56
CA MET A 90 -6.75 6.93 4.81
C MET A 90 -8.28 7.14 4.81
N ARG A 91 -8.88 7.61 5.91
CA ARG A 91 -10.33 7.88 6.01
C ARG A 91 -10.78 9.11 5.19
N GLU A 92 -10.02 10.20 5.18
CA GLU A 92 -10.40 11.41 4.45
C GLU A 92 -10.36 11.21 2.93
N GLY A 93 -9.40 10.42 2.43
CA GLY A 93 -9.33 10.04 1.01
C GLY A 93 -10.46 9.10 0.54
N LEU A 94 -11.11 8.39 1.46
CA LEU A 94 -12.20 7.45 1.17
C LEU A 94 -13.57 8.14 0.97
N THR A 95 -13.72 9.38 1.43
CA THR A 95 -14.99 10.12 1.33
C THR A 95 -15.39 10.50 -0.11
N VAL A 96 -14.49 10.31 -1.09
CA VAL A 96 -14.64 10.73 -2.50
C VAL A 96 -14.97 9.54 -3.43
N LEU A 97 -15.51 8.44 -2.89
CA LEU A 97 -15.85 7.25 -3.68
C LEU A 97 -17.36 7.15 -3.92
N SER A 98 -17.86 7.95 -4.86
CA SER A 98 -19.24 7.86 -5.34
C SER A 98 -19.28 7.59 -6.85
N SER A 99 -18.84 6.40 -7.26
CA SER A 99 -19.10 5.95 -8.63
C SER A 99 -19.18 4.44 -8.75
N ARG A 100 -20.40 3.94 -8.57
CA ARG A 100 -20.81 2.52 -8.58
C ARG A 100 -20.77 1.85 -9.97
N GLN A 101 -19.98 2.36 -10.92
CA GLN A 101 -20.06 1.96 -12.34
C GLN A 101 -18.81 1.30 -12.94
N TYR A 102 -17.71 1.13 -12.19
CA TYR A 102 -16.42 0.77 -12.79
C TYR A 102 -15.98 -0.69 -12.66
N ILE A 103 -16.66 -1.49 -11.84
CA ILE A 103 -16.41 -2.94 -11.72
C ILE A 103 -17.24 -3.68 -12.78
N LYS A 104 -16.84 -3.57 -14.05
CA LYS A 104 -17.19 -4.56 -15.08
C LYS A 104 -15.99 -5.48 -15.26
N GLY A 105 -15.82 -6.39 -14.32
CA GLY A 105 -14.75 -7.37 -14.24
C GLY A 105 -15.13 -8.46 -13.25
N SER A 106 -14.36 -9.54 -13.19
CA SER A 106 -14.60 -10.65 -12.28
C SER A 106 -14.40 -10.20 -10.83
N THR A 107 -15.49 -9.78 -10.17
CA THR A 107 -15.48 -9.30 -8.78
C THR A 107 -14.79 -10.30 -7.84
N ALA A 108 -14.93 -11.60 -8.12
CA ALA A 108 -14.30 -12.68 -7.35
C ALA A 108 -12.76 -12.67 -7.43
N GLU A 109 -12.17 -12.33 -8.57
CA GLU A 109 -10.72 -12.25 -8.75
C GLU A 109 -10.14 -10.99 -8.09
N ILE A 110 -10.87 -9.87 -8.14
CA ILE A 110 -10.52 -8.64 -7.41
C ILE A 110 -10.57 -8.90 -5.89
N GLU A 111 -11.65 -9.50 -5.39
CA GLU A 111 -11.80 -9.83 -3.97
C GLU A 111 -10.75 -10.83 -3.49
N ARG A 112 -10.39 -11.81 -4.33
CA ARG A 112 -9.28 -12.72 -4.05
C ARG A 112 -7.96 -11.97 -3.94
N THR A 113 -7.66 -11.13 -4.92
CA THR A 113 -6.45 -10.30 -4.93
C THR A 113 -6.36 -9.44 -3.67
N ILE A 114 -7.46 -8.77 -3.29
CA ILE A 114 -7.54 -7.97 -2.07
C ILE A 114 -7.25 -8.82 -0.84
N ARG A 115 -7.89 -9.99 -0.72
CA ARG A 115 -7.70 -10.88 0.44
C ARG A 115 -6.28 -11.40 0.55
N ASP A 116 -5.70 -11.88 -0.55
CA ASP A 116 -4.35 -12.44 -0.60
C ASP A 116 -3.30 -11.37 -0.26
N SER A 117 -3.46 -10.16 -0.82
CA SER A 117 -2.62 -9.00 -0.48
C SER A 117 -2.80 -8.54 0.98
N SER A 118 -4.03 -8.53 1.50
CA SER A 118 -4.29 -8.16 2.90
C SER A 118 -3.59 -9.11 3.87
N TRP A 119 -3.62 -10.41 3.56
CA TRP A 119 -2.93 -11.43 4.35
C TRP A 119 -1.40 -11.22 4.37
N PHE A 120 -0.82 -10.94 3.20
CA PHE A 120 0.61 -10.60 3.08
C PHE A 120 0.95 -9.35 3.90
N LEU A 121 0.20 -8.27 3.69
CA LEU A 121 0.44 -6.97 4.34
C LEU A 121 0.34 -7.07 5.86
N TYR A 122 -0.62 -7.80 6.41
CA TYR A 122 -0.74 -7.97 7.86
C TYR A 122 0.55 -8.53 8.47
N ARG A 123 1.15 -9.54 7.82
CA ARG A 123 2.43 -10.11 8.26
C ARG A 123 3.58 -9.12 8.12
N ALA A 124 3.66 -8.42 7.00
CA ALA A 124 4.73 -7.47 6.74
C ALA A 124 4.70 -6.32 7.77
N PHE A 125 3.52 -5.76 8.07
CA PHE A 125 3.37 -4.75 9.12
C PHE A 125 3.71 -5.28 10.52
N TRP A 126 3.38 -6.54 10.81
CA TRP A 126 3.80 -7.20 12.06
C TRP A 126 5.33 -7.28 12.18
N GLN A 127 6.02 -7.72 11.13
CA GLN A 127 7.48 -7.80 11.09
C GLN A 127 8.13 -6.42 11.27
N LEU A 128 7.67 -5.43 10.48
CA LEU A 128 8.16 -4.04 10.60
C LEU A 128 7.99 -3.50 12.02
N SER A 129 6.80 -3.68 12.63
CA SER A 129 6.53 -3.24 14.01
C SER A 129 7.36 -4.00 15.05
N SER A 130 7.69 -5.27 14.80
CA SER A 130 8.56 -6.05 15.69
C SER A 130 10.00 -5.52 15.67
N ASN A 131 10.47 -5.12 14.48
CA ASN A 131 11.83 -4.62 14.29
C ASN A 131 12.01 -3.16 14.76
N THR A 132 11.00 -2.32 14.56
CA THR A 132 11.09 -0.88 14.85
C THR A 132 10.56 -0.48 16.23
N GLN A 133 9.67 -1.30 16.82
CA GLN A 133 9.02 -1.00 18.11
C GLN A 133 9.11 -2.21 19.05
N ALA A 134 10.33 -2.66 19.37
CA ALA A 134 10.56 -3.84 20.19
C ALA A 134 9.90 -3.78 21.59
N SER A 135 9.71 -2.58 22.14
CA SER A 135 9.05 -2.34 23.44
C SER A 135 7.52 -2.48 23.39
N LEU A 136 6.91 -2.49 22.21
CA LEU A 136 5.47 -2.64 22.05
C LEU A 136 5.06 -4.09 22.34
N SER A 137 4.12 -4.27 23.28
CA SER A 137 3.61 -5.60 23.63
C SER A 137 2.94 -6.28 22.44
N ARG A 138 2.96 -7.63 22.42
CA ARG A 138 2.36 -8.43 21.34
C ARG A 138 0.87 -8.14 21.20
N ASP A 139 0.14 -8.02 22.31
CA ASP A 139 -1.30 -7.75 22.32
C ASP A 139 -1.62 -6.37 21.77
N ARG A 140 -0.83 -5.34 22.13
CA ARG A 140 -1.05 -3.99 21.62
C ARG A 140 -0.72 -3.88 20.14
N ARG A 141 0.34 -4.53 19.69
CA ARG A 141 0.69 -4.63 18.25
C ARG A 141 -0.44 -5.29 17.47
N ARG A 142 -0.94 -6.43 17.95
CA ARG A 142 -2.08 -7.11 17.34
C ARG A 142 -3.29 -6.18 17.25
N GLN A 143 -3.68 -5.53 18.35
CA GLN A 143 -4.83 -4.62 18.37
C GLN A 143 -4.69 -3.50 17.33
N GLN A 144 -3.53 -2.87 17.23
CA GLN A 144 -3.29 -1.81 16.24
C GLN A 144 -3.41 -2.31 14.80
N LEU A 145 -2.95 -3.53 14.51
CA LEU A 145 -3.10 -4.11 13.18
C LEU A 145 -4.54 -4.55 12.93
N ASP A 146 -5.22 -5.14 13.90
CA ASP A 146 -6.64 -5.49 13.78
C ASP A 146 -7.47 -4.22 13.47
N ASP A 147 -7.20 -3.10 14.16
CA ASP A 147 -7.85 -1.80 13.89
C ASP A 147 -7.51 -1.26 12.48
N LEU A 148 -6.26 -1.39 12.03
CA LEU A 148 -5.81 -0.97 10.70
C LEU A 148 -6.46 -1.77 9.57
N PHE A 149 -6.64 -3.08 9.77
CA PHE A 149 -7.16 -4.00 8.76
C PHE A 149 -8.67 -4.23 8.87
N ALA A 150 -9.35 -3.71 9.90
CA ALA A 150 -10.78 -3.88 10.11
C ALA A 150 -11.65 -3.56 8.86
N PRO A 151 -11.41 -2.46 8.11
CA PRO A 151 -12.20 -2.18 6.91
C PRO A 151 -12.05 -3.22 5.79
N LEU A 152 -10.94 -3.95 5.75
CA LEU A 152 -10.70 -5.00 4.75
C LEU A 152 -11.49 -6.27 5.07
N GLN A 153 -11.75 -6.52 6.36
CA GLN A 153 -12.51 -7.67 6.85
C GLN A 153 -14.02 -7.40 6.92
N ASP A 154 -14.43 -6.14 7.01
CA ASP A 154 -15.84 -5.75 7.04
C ASP A 154 -16.56 -6.09 5.72
N GLY A 155 -17.61 -6.90 5.80
CA GLY A 155 -18.44 -7.28 4.66
C GLY A 155 -19.27 -6.13 4.08
N GLN A 156 -19.42 -5.02 4.82
CA GLN A 156 -20.13 -3.83 4.36
C GLN A 156 -19.23 -2.84 3.59
N THR A 157 -17.91 -2.99 3.70
CA THR A 157 -16.97 -2.13 2.97
C THR A 157 -16.92 -2.52 1.50
N GLU A 158 -17.12 -1.55 0.61
CA GLU A 158 -17.16 -1.78 -0.85
C GLU A 158 -15.82 -2.32 -1.39
N THR A 159 -15.86 -3.23 -2.37
CA THR A 159 -14.65 -3.85 -2.97
C THR A 159 -13.68 -2.83 -3.56
N ALA A 160 -14.18 -1.76 -4.18
CA ALA A 160 -13.34 -0.68 -4.70
C ALA A 160 -12.58 0.06 -3.58
N VAL A 161 -13.27 0.33 -2.46
CA VAL A 161 -12.67 0.92 -1.25
C VAL A 161 -11.56 0.02 -0.72
N LYS A 162 -11.81 -1.28 -0.61
CA LYS A 162 -10.81 -2.25 -0.15
C LYS A 162 -9.59 -2.30 -1.06
N GLY A 163 -9.77 -2.25 -2.38
CA GLY A 163 -8.66 -2.17 -3.33
C GLY A 163 -7.80 -0.92 -3.11
N ILE A 164 -8.42 0.25 -2.98
CA ILE A 164 -7.67 1.49 -2.70
C ILE A 164 -6.90 1.39 -1.38
N LEU A 165 -7.54 0.87 -0.33
CA LEU A 165 -6.91 0.66 0.97
C LEU A 165 -5.70 -0.29 0.89
N VAL A 166 -5.81 -1.41 0.18
CA VAL A 166 -4.68 -2.33 -0.03
C VAL A 166 -3.52 -1.65 -0.75
N GLY A 167 -3.79 -0.92 -1.83
CA GLY A 167 -2.76 -0.16 -2.55
C GLY A 167 -2.07 0.87 -1.65
N ARG A 168 -2.82 1.54 -0.78
CA ARG A 168 -2.29 2.49 0.21
C ARG A 168 -1.40 1.82 1.25
N LEU A 169 -1.80 0.67 1.75
CA LEU A 169 -1.03 -0.09 2.72
C LEU A 169 0.31 -0.54 2.13
N PHE A 170 0.34 -0.96 0.85
CA PHE A 170 1.60 -1.23 0.14
C PHE A 170 2.51 -0.01 0.06
N GLN A 171 1.98 1.16 -0.30
CA GLN A 171 2.78 2.38 -0.36
C GLN A 171 3.33 2.77 1.02
N ALA A 172 2.50 2.72 2.06
CA ALA A 172 2.91 3.06 3.42
C ALA A 172 4.03 2.14 3.92
N ILE A 173 3.88 0.82 3.78
CA ILE A 173 4.90 -0.11 4.25
C ILE A 173 6.18 -0.05 3.40
N LEU A 174 6.07 0.26 2.10
CA LEU A 174 7.25 0.45 1.24
C LEU A 174 8.09 1.66 1.71
N ILE A 175 7.45 2.79 2.00
CA ILE A 175 8.14 3.97 2.57
C ILE A 175 8.82 3.60 3.88
N MET A 176 8.06 3.00 4.81
CA MET A 176 8.57 2.70 6.15
C MET A 176 9.75 1.74 6.11
N THR A 177 9.68 0.73 5.25
CA THR A 177 10.72 -0.29 5.10
C THR A 177 11.98 0.28 4.43
N LEU A 178 11.83 1.04 3.34
CA LEU A 178 12.98 1.66 2.66
C LEU A 178 13.63 2.76 3.51
N HIS A 179 12.85 3.49 4.32
CA HIS A 179 13.39 4.44 5.28
C HIS A 179 14.21 3.72 6.37
N ALA A 180 13.68 2.63 6.92
CA ALA A 180 14.38 1.82 7.92
C ALA A 180 15.69 1.21 7.37
N ALA A 181 15.73 0.81 6.10
CA ALA A 181 16.92 0.27 5.45
C ALA A 181 17.98 1.34 5.10
N SER A 182 17.64 2.63 5.19
CA SER A 182 18.55 3.76 4.91
C SER A 182 19.29 4.30 6.14
N GLN A 183 18.97 3.78 7.33
CA GLN A 183 19.62 4.11 8.60
C GLN A 183 20.67 3.05 8.98
#